data_AF-A0A7X3NQU7-F1
#
_entry.id   AF-A0A7X3NQU7-F1
#
_cell.length_a   1.000
_cell.length_b   1.000
_cell.length_c   1.000
_cell.angle_alpha   90.00
_cell.angle_beta   90.00
_cell.angle_gamma   90.00
#
_symmetry.space_group_name_H-M   'P 1'
#
loop_
_entity.id
_entity.type
_entity.pdbx_description
1 polymer ?
#
loop_
_entity_poly.entity_id
_entity_poly.type
_entity_poly.pdbx_seq_one_letter_code
_entity_poly.pdbx_strand_id
1 'polypeptide(L)'
;NQLLLRIILSSTNPGDVVLDPFAGSGTMLVVAEQLERHAIGIELDAHNVALIQNRLAEQRKSDDVSHFFKDYACTPDLETIWGKTALTRQATSSELSVSKQTTLFESKQ
;
A
#
# COMPACT_ATOMS: atom_id res chain seq x y z
N ASN A 1 -12.62 1.81 -2.45
CA ASN A 1 -12.27 0.59 -1.68
C ASN A 1 -12.60 0.69 -0.17
N GLN A 2 -13.73 1.29 0.23
CA GLN A 2 -14.02 1.60 1.64
C GLN A 2 -14.31 0.37 2.52
N LEU A 3 -14.90 -0.68 1.97
CA LEU A 3 -15.28 -1.88 2.73
C LEU A 3 -14.06 -2.62 3.29
N LEU A 4 -13.07 -2.90 2.44
CA LEU A 4 -11.86 -3.64 2.82
C LEU A 4 -11.00 -2.84 3.80
N LEU A 5 -10.92 -1.52 3.62
CA LEU A 5 -10.27 -0.62 4.58
C LEU A 5 -10.81 -0.84 5.99
N ARG A 6 -12.14 -0.83 6.15
CA ARG A 6 -12.80 -1.01 7.45
C ARG A 6 -12.47 -2.36 8.06
N ILE A 7 -12.53 -3.43 7.27
CA ILE A 7 -12.28 -4.81 7.73
C ILE A 7 -10.82 -4.96 8.21
N ILE A 8 -9.86 -4.43 7.46
CA ILE A 8 -8.43 -4.53 7.79
C ILE A 8 -8.13 -3.72 9.06
N LEU A 9 -8.60 -2.47 9.15
CA LEU A 9 -8.39 -1.62 10.32
C LEU A 9 -9.02 -2.19 11.59
N SER A 10 -10.17 -2.85 11.50
CA SER A 10 -10.84 -3.41 12.69
C SER A 10 -10.24 -4.72 13.19
N SER A 11 -9.40 -5.38 12.39
CA SER A 11 -9.01 -6.78 12.62
C SER A 11 -7.50 -7.00 12.66
N THR A 12 -6.69 -5.96 12.39
CA THR A 12 -5.23 -6.08 12.29
C THR A 12 -4.54 -4.79 12.71
N ASN A 13 -3.25 -4.88 13.06
CA ASN A 13 -2.34 -3.75 13.26
C ASN A 13 -1.30 -3.69 12.13
N PRO A 14 -0.59 -2.55 11.95
CA PRO A 14 0.55 -2.49 11.05
C PRO A 14 1.56 -3.61 11.35
N GLY A 15 2.09 -4.24 10.31
CA GLY A 15 2.99 -5.39 10.40
C GLY A 15 2.30 -6.76 10.47
N ASP A 16 0.98 -6.83 10.71
CA ASP A 16 0.25 -8.10 10.64
C ASP A 16 0.14 -8.60 9.19
N VAL A 17 -0.18 -9.89 9.04
CA VAL A 17 -0.37 -10.55 7.74
C VAL A 17 -1.86 -10.75 7.44
N VAL A 18 -2.30 -10.34 6.26
CA VAL A 18 -3.66 -10.58 5.74
C VAL A 18 -3.62 -11.57 4.59
N LEU A 19 -4.46 -12.60 4.64
CA LEU A 19 -4.58 -13.62 3.60
C LEU A 19 -5.89 -13.45 2.83
N ASP A 20 -5.81 -13.43 1.51
CA ASP A 20 -6.97 -13.54 0.60
C ASP A 20 -6.77 -14.74 -0.33
N PRO A 21 -7.51 -15.86 -0.13
CA PRO A 21 -7.38 -17.05 -0.95
C PRO A 21 -8.04 -16.90 -2.34
N PHE A 22 -8.75 -15.81 -2.59
CA PHE A 22 -9.43 -15.51 -3.85
C PHE A 22 -9.17 -14.05 -4.25
N ALA A 23 -7.90 -13.74 -4.49
CA ALA A 23 -7.44 -12.35 -4.59
C ALA A 23 -8.15 -11.56 -5.71
N GLY A 24 -8.60 -12.22 -6.78
CA GLY A 24 -9.32 -11.60 -7.89
C GLY A 24 -8.48 -10.47 -8.49
N SER A 25 -8.99 -9.23 -8.45
CA SER A 25 -8.23 -8.07 -8.92
C SER A 25 -7.12 -7.60 -7.97
N GLY A 26 -7.05 -8.15 -6.74
CA GLY A 26 -6.06 -7.82 -5.70
C GLY A 26 -6.38 -6.62 -4.83
N THR A 27 -7.64 -6.20 -4.75
CA THR A 27 -8.00 -5.00 -3.98
C THR A 27 -7.65 -5.13 -2.49
N MET A 28 -7.78 -6.32 -1.91
CA MET A 28 -7.36 -6.56 -0.52
C MET A 28 -5.86 -6.27 -0.36
N LEU A 29 -5.02 -6.84 -1.23
CA LEU A 29 -3.56 -6.70 -1.15
C LEU A 29 -3.13 -5.24 -1.24
N VAL A 30 -3.70 -4.49 -2.17
CA VAL A 30 -3.40 -3.07 -2.37
C VAL A 30 -3.83 -2.21 -1.18
N VAL A 31 -4.97 -2.53 -0.55
CA VAL A 31 -5.41 -1.82 0.66
C VAL A 31 -4.53 -2.19 1.86
N ALA A 32 -4.19 -3.47 2.03
CA ALA A 32 -3.32 -3.93 3.11
C ALA A 32 -1.92 -3.29 3.02
N GLU A 33 -1.34 -3.20 1.82
CA GLU A 33 -0.06 -2.53 1.59
C GLU A 33 -0.09 -1.05 2.00
N GLN A 34 -1.15 -0.32 1.60
CA GLN A 34 -1.33 1.09 1.97
C GLN A 34 -1.44 1.32 3.48
N LEU A 35 -1.95 0.33 4.20
CA LEU A 35 -2.08 0.34 5.66
C LEU A 35 -0.88 -0.32 6.35
N GLU A 36 0.24 -0.55 5.66
CA GLU A 36 1.45 -1.16 6.26
C GLU A 36 1.22 -2.56 6.84
N ARG A 37 0.29 -3.33 6.26
CA ARG A 37 0.15 -4.77 6.53
C ARG A 37 0.88 -5.56 5.45
N HIS A 38 1.39 -6.72 5.82
CA HIS A 38 1.81 -7.73 4.85
C HIS A 38 0.57 -8.41 4.26
N ALA A 39 0.61 -8.75 2.98
CA ALA A 39 -0.51 -9.39 2.31
C ALA A 39 -0.06 -10.62 1.54
N ILE A 40 -0.87 -11.67 1.59
CA ILE A 40 -0.72 -12.88 0.79
C ILE A 40 -2.01 -13.05 0.00
N GLY A 41 -1.91 -13.08 -1.32
CA GLY A 41 -3.04 -13.32 -2.22
C GLY A 41 -2.81 -14.58 -3.04
N ILE A 42 -3.85 -15.39 -3.20
CA ILE A 42 -3.86 -16.54 -4.11
C ILE A 42 -4.83 -16.23 -5.25
N GLU A 43 -4.35 -16.38 -6.47
CA GLU A 43 -5.13 -16.19 -7.69
C GLU A 43 -4.69 -17.20 -8.76
N LEU A 44 -5.65 -17.78 -9.47
CA LEU A 44 -5.40 -18.81 -10.48
C LEU A 44 -5.31 -18.21 -11.89
N ASP A 45 -6.06 -17.15 -12.17
CA ASP A 45 -6.08 -16.52 -13.46
C ASP A 45 -4.82 -15.66 -13.69
N ALA A 46 -4.03 -16.03 -14.70
CA ALA A 46 -2.77 -15.35 -15.00
C ALA A 46 -2.95 -13.88 -15.38
N HIS A 47 -4.09 -13.51 -15.97
CA HIS A 47 -4.40 -12.12 -16.29
C HIS A 47 -4.59 -11.29 -15.01
N ASN A 48 -5.38 -11.81 -14.06
CA ASN A 48 -5.52 -11.19 -12.75
C ASN A 48 -4.20 -11.12 -11.98
N VAL A 49 -3.36 -12.16 -12.01
CA VAL A 49 -2.01 -12.12 -11.40
C VAL A 49 -1.19 -10.95 -11.94
N ALA A 50 -1.15 -10.77 -13.27
CA ALA A 50 -0.45 -9.65 -13.89
C ALA A 50 -1.07 -8.29 -13.50
N LEU A 51 -2.40 -8.20 -13.42
CA LEU A 51 -3.11 -7.00 -12.94
C LEU A 51 -2.73 -6.65 -11.50
N ILE A 52 -2.69 -7.64 -10.60
CA ILE A 52 -2.30 -7.46 -9.19
C ILE A 52 -0.87 -6.90 -9.11
N GLN A 53 0.07 -7.53 -9.84
CA GLN A 53 1.46 -7.09 -9.88
C GLN A 53 1.58 -5.63 -10.35
N ASN A 54 0.84 -5.27 -11.41
CA ASN A 54 0.82 -3.89 -11.91
C ASN A 54 0.25 -2.91 -10.88
N ARG A 55 -0.84 -3.27 -10.18
CA ARG A 55 -1.46 -2.41 -9.15
C ARG A 55 -0.56 -2.20 -7.93
N LEU A 56 0.23 -3.21 -7.56
CA LEU A 56 1.20 -3.12 -6.45
C LEU A 56 2.45 -2.32 -6.87
N ALA A 57 2.87 -2.40 -8.14
CA ALA A 57 4.00 -1.62 -8.65
C ALA A 57 3.63 -0.14 -8.85
N GLU A 58 2.41 0.13 -9.34
CA GLU A 58 1.91 1.47 -9.61
C GLU A 58 0.48 1.62 -9.07
N GLN A 59 0.36 2.29 -7.93
CA GLN A 59 -0.94 2.53 -7.31
C GLN A 59 -1.77 3.50 -8.14
N ARG A 60 -2.96 3.03 -8.54
CA ARG A 60 -3.94 3.87 -9.25
C ARG A 60 -4.55 4.87 -8.29
N LYS A 61 -4.89 6.06 -8.78
CA LYS A 61 -5.60 7.08 -7.98
C LYS A 61 -6.89 6.58 -7.34
N SER A 62 -7.61 5.66 -8.00
CA SER A 62 -8.84 5.08 -7.45
C SER A 62 -8.61 4.08 -6.30
N ASP A 63 -7.37 3.62 -6.13
CA ASP A 63 -7.00 2.65 -5.10
C ASP A 63 -6.57 3.31 -3.79
N ASP A 64 -6.21 4.61 -3.81
CA ASP A 64 -5.78 5.38 -2.64
C ASP A 64 -6.86 5.40 -1.56
N VAL A 65 -6.57 4.87 -0.37
CA VAL A 65 -7.49 4.87 0.78
C VAL A 65 -7.23 6.01 1.76
N SER A 66 -6.17 6.80 1.56
CA SER A 66 -5.76 7.88 2.49
C SER A 66 -6.83 8.96 2.65
N HIS A 67 -7.66 9.17 1.62
CA HIS A 67 -8.75 10.13 1.68
C HIS A 67 -9.83 9.78 2.73
N PHE A 68 -9.93 8.51 3.14
CA PHE A 68 -10.83 8.08 4.21
C PHE A 68 -10.29 8.37 5.62
N PHE A 69 -9.01 8.77 5.79
CA PHE A 69 -8.40 8.96 7.12
C PHE A 69 -9.23 9.88 8.02
N LYS A 70 -9.77 10.97 7.45
CA LYS A 70 -10.59 11.95 8.19
C LYS A 70 -11.91 11.36 8.70
N ASP A 71 -12.45 10.34 8.02
CA ASP A 71 -13.69 9.68 8.43
C ASP A 71 -13.51 8.89 9.74
N TYR A 72 -12.25 8.57 10.10
CA TYR A 72 -11.89 7.83 11.31
C TYR A 72 -11.33 8.73 12.41
N ALA A 73 -11.39 10.06 12.28
CA ALA A 73 -10.72 11.01 13.19
C ALA A 73 -11.08 10.85 14.69
N CYS A 74 -12.23 10.25 15.01
CA CYS A 74 -12.64 9.96 16.39
C CYS A 74 -12.11 8.62 16.94
N THR A 75 -11.25 7.92 16.20
CA THR A 75 -10.64 6.66 16.63
C THR A 75 -9.40 6.96 17.47
N PRO A 76 -9.32 6.48 18.73
CA PRO A 76 -8.10 6.60 19.52
C PRO A 76 -6.90 5.97 18.81
N ASP A 77 -5.74 6.59 18.93
CA ASP A 77 -4.47 6.10 18.36
C ASP A 77 -4.52 5.81 16.84
N LEU A 78 -5.36 6.54 16.09
CA LEU A 78 -5.59 6.32 14.67
C LEU A 78 -4.29 6.27 13.84
N GLU A 79 -3.33 7.17 14.08
CA GLU A 79 -2.05 7.17 13.36
C GLU A 79 -1.28 5.87 13.56
N THR A 80 -1.34 5.31 14.76
CA THR A 80 -0.72 4.03 15.11
C THR A 80 -1.45 2.87 14.42
N ILE A 81 -2.78 2.91 14.38
CA ILE A 81 -3.59 1.85 13.74
C ILE A 81 -3.47 1.93 12.21
N TRP A 82 -3.39 3.12 11.63
CA TRP A 82 -3.37 3.33 10.18
C TRP A 82 -2.01 3.03 9.55
N GLY A 83 -0.91 3.34 10.24
CA GLY A 83 0.46 3.21 9.73
C GLY A 83 1.15 4.56 9.54
N LYS A 84 2.44 4.64 9.84
CA LYS A 84 3.21 5.90 9.93
C LYS A 84 3.70 6.43 8.57
N THR A 85 4.00 5.52 7.65
CA THR A 85 4.50 5.77 6.28
C THR A 85 3.42 6.34 5.36
N ALA A 86 2.14 5.97 5.58
CA ALA A 86 1.01 6.50 4.81
C ALA A 86 0.92 8.03 4.85
N LEU A 87 1.30 8.65 5.97
CA LEU A 87 1.29 10.11 6.15
C LEU A 87 2.52 10.80 5.54
N THR A 88 3.67 10.12 5.45
CA THR A 88 4.93 10.71 4.95
C THR A 88 4.97 10.82 3.42
N ARG A 89 4.29 9.94 2.68
CA ARG A 89 4.29 9.95 1.20
C ARG A 89 3.66 11.20 0.57
N GLN A 90 2.85 11.97 1.31
CA GLN A 90 2.34 13.27 0.84
C GLN A 90 3.39 14.39 0.90
N ALA A 91 4.44 14.25 1.71
CA ALA A 91 5.47 15.29 1.89
C ALA A 91 6.66 15.16 0.91
N THR A 92 6.88 13.98 0.32
CA THR A 92 8.13 13.68 -0.44
C THR A 92 7.98 13.76 -1.96
N SER A 93 6.97 14.47 -2.49
CA SER A 93 6.87 14.73 -3.94
C SER A 93 7.83 15.83 -4.43
N SER A 94 8.55 16.52 -3.54
CA SER A 94 9.53 17.56 -3.90
C SER A 94 11.00 17.13 -3.87
N GLU A 95 11.35 15.95 -3.34
CA GLU A 95 12.76 15.55 -3.14
C GLU A 95 13.22 14.31 -3.94
N LEU A 96 12.30 13.56 -4.56
CA LEU A 96 12.64 12.31 -5.26
C LEU A 96 13.23 12.50 -6.68
N SER A 97 13.47 13.75 -7.11
CA SER A 97 14.03 14.08 -8.42
C SER A 97 15.56 14.11 -8.47
N VAL A 98 16.26 14.12 -7.32
CA VAL A 98 17.73 14.36 -7.28
C VAL A 98 18.56 13.07 -7.18
N SER A 99 18.01 11.95 -6.67
CA SER A 99 18.84 10.79 -6.32
C SER A 99 19.10 9.76 -7.43
N LYS A 100 18.50 9.88 -8.63
CA LYS A 100 18.69 8.88 -9.71
C LYS A 100 19.81 9.20 -10.72
N GLN A 101 20.50 10.34 -10.61
CA GLN A 101 21.53 10.75 -11.58
C GLN A 101 23.00 10.65 -11.11
N THR A 102 23.28 10.31 -9.86
CA THR A 102 24.67 10.33 -9.34
C THR A 102 25.11 8.97 -8.81
N THR A 103 25.30 8.00 -9.71
CA THR A 103 26.32 6.95 -9.53
C THR A 103 26.71 6.36 -10.88
N LEU A 104 27.43 7.16 -11.67
CA LEU A 104 28.25 6.71 -12.80
C LEU A 104 29.64 7.32 -12.57
N PHE A 105 30.71 6.58 -12.89
CA PHE A 105 32.15 6.85 -12.62
C PHE A 105 32.58 6.48 -11.19
N GLU A 106 33.56 5.64 -10.87
CA GLU A 106 34.72 5.03 -11.53
C GLU A 106 35.01 3.69 -10.81
N SER A 107 35.60 2.66 -11.42
CA SER A 107 37.07 2.52 -11.42
C SER A 107 37.53 1.40 -12.35
N LYS A 108 38.51 1.74 -13.19
CA LYS A 108 39.45 0.82 -13.84
C LYS A 108 40.27 0.09 -12.77
N GLN A 109 40.37 -1.22 -12.90
CA GLN A 109 41.64 -1.95 -13.05
C GLN A 109 41.41 -3.02 -14.13
#